data_AF-A0A9W6WY58-F1
#
_entry.id   AF-A0A9W6WY58-F1
#
_cell.length_a   1.000
_cell.length_b   1.000
_cell.length_c   1.000
_cell.angle_alpha   90.00
_cell.angle_beta   90.00
_cell.angle_gamma   90.00
#
_symmetry.space_group_name_H-M   'P 1'
#
loop_
_entity.id
_entity.type
_entity.pdbx_description
1 polymer ?
#
loop_
_entity_poly.entity_id
_entity_poly.type
_entity_poly.pdbx_seq_one_letter_code
_entity_poly.pdbx_strand_id
1 'polypeptide(L)'
;MLRVVSLGALSIATQRLLAAGHEMYVSMIPNGANVPGVAALGHVNPNGDGTVNGFGEDFAGAFYVWTKELCNKDSDGDGQTNGQELGDPCCEWDLLDTSARWTEGVSHPGNASDTADESLWAAIECNFSSSSALEEEASSGSRALTAGSTSGAAANTAKVLASAITATMG
;
A
#
# COMPACT_ATOMS: atom_id res chain seq x y z
N MET A 1 -19.49 -19.06 -68.02
CA MET A 1 -20.17 -18.83 -66.72
C MET A 1 -19.32 -19.47 -65.64
N LEU A 2 -18.46 -18.69 -64.97
CA LEU A 2 -17.55 -19.18 -63.93
C LEU A 2 -18.21 -18.99 -62.56
N ARG A 3 -18.48 -20.09 -61.85
CA ARG A 3 -19.00 -20.05 -60.48
C ARG A 3 -17.83 -19.85 -59.53
N VAL A 4 -17.79 -18.70 -58.85
CA VAL A 4 -16.88 -18.46 -57.73
C VAL A 4 -17.66 -18.76 -56.45
N VAL A 5 -17.29 -19.84 -55.77
CA VAL A 5 -17.73 -20.13 -54.40
C VAL A 5 -16.68 -19.50 -53.48
N SER A 6 -17.02 -18.38 -52.85
CA SER A 6 -16.12 -17.72 -51.89
C SER A 6 -16.33 -18.33 -50.51
N LEU A 7 -15.36 -19.12 -50.06
CA LEU A 7 -15.22 -19.50 -48.65
C LEU A 7 -14.32 -18.50 -47.93
N GLY A 8 -14.77 -18.05 -46.76
CA GLY A 8 -13.91 -17.89 -45.59
C GLY A 8 -13.40 -16.49 -45.28
N ALA A 9 -14.05 -15.87 -44.29
CA ALA A 9 -13.34 -15.18 -43.21
C ALA A 9 -14.22 -15.26 -41.96
N LEU A 10 -14.00 -16.28 -41.13
CA LEU A 10 -14.53 -16.30 -39.76
C LEU A 10 -13.64 -15.37 -38.94
N SER A 11 -14.03 -14.10 -38.80
CA SER A 11 -13.37 -13.18 -37.87
C SER A 11 -13.54 -13.71 -36.46
N ILE A 12 -12.51 -14.35 -35.90
CA ILE A 12 -12.47 -14.68 -34.48
C ILE A 12 -12.31 -13.36 -33.74
N ALA A 13 -13.38 -12.92 -33.07
CA ALA A 13 -13.37 -11.77 -32.19
C ALA A 13 -12.51 -12.09 -30.95
N THR A 14 -11.20 -11.84 -31.03
CA THR A 14 -10.30 -11.89 -29.86
C THR A 14 -10.25 -10.53 -29.19
N GLN A 15 -11.33 -10.14 -28.51
CA GLN A 15 -11.26 -9.10 -27.49
C GLN A 15 -12.19 -9.48 -26.34
N ARG A 16 -11.90 -8.97 -25.14
CA ARG A 16 -12.65 -9.10 -23.88
C ARG A 16 -12.22 -10.22 -22.91
N LEU A 17 -10.91 -10.38 -22.64
CA LEU A 17 -10.48 -11.05 -21.39
C LEU A 17 -9.85 -10.10 -20.36
N LEU A 18 -9.43 -8.89 -20.73
CA LEU A 18 -8.81 -7.94 -19.79
C LEU A 18 -9.81 -7.23 -18.86
N ALA A 19 -11.10 -7.16 -19.22
CA ALA A 19 -12.10 -6.41 -18.45
C ALA A 19 -12.38 -7.03 -17.06
N ALA A 20 -12.34 -8.35 -16.94
CA ALA A 20 -12.65 -9.04 -15.69
C ALA A 20 -11.55 -8.87 -14.61
N GLY A 21 -10.30 -8.66 -15.01
CA GLY A 21 -9.20 -8.45 -14.05
C GLY A 21 -9.27 -7.10 -13.35
N HIS A 22 -9.75 -6.08 -14.07
CA HIS A 22 -9.82 -4.71 -13.60
C HIS A 22 -10.90 -4.51 -12.52
N GLU A 23 -12.10 -5.07 -12.74
CA GLU A 23 -13.20 -4.98 -11.78
C GLU A 23 -12.86 -5.64 -10.43
N MET A 24 -12.05 -6.71 -10.44
CA MET A 24 -11.61 -7.37 -9.19
C MET A 24 -10.79 -6.43 -8.31
N TYR A 25 -9.82 -5.71 -8.87
CA TYR A 25 -8.99 -4.78 -8.09
C TYR A 25 -9.77 -3.58 -7.59
N VAL A 26 -10.71 -3.06 -8.39
CA VAL A 26 -11.64 -2.00 -7.96
C VAL A 26 -12.45 -2.43 -6.74
N SER A 27 -12.86 -3.71 -6.65
CA SER A 27 -13.58 -4.24 -5.49
C SER A 27 -12.70 -4.54 -4.26
N MET A 28 -11.38 -4.47 -4.39
CA MET A 28 -10.41 -4.74 -3.32
C MET A 28 -9.97 -3.47 -2.58
N ILE A 29 -10.59 -2.33 -2.87
CA ILE A 29 -10.28 -1.01 -2.32
C ILE A 29 -11.60 -0.38 -1.84
N PRO A 30 -11.66 0.23 -0.64
CA PRO A 30 -12.83 1.00 -0.22
C PRO A 30 -13.14 2.10 -1.24
N ASN A 31 -14.41 2.26 -1.60
CA ASN A 31 -14.83 3.28 -2.56
C ASN A 31 -14.09 3.25 -3.92
N GLY A 32 -13.49 2.12 -4.32
CA GLY A 32 -12.66 2.04 -5.53
C GLY A 32 -13.37 2.41 -6.84
N ALA A 33 -14.71 2.39 -6.85
CA ALA A 33 -15.56 2.80 -7.98
C ALA A 33 -16.30 4.14 -7.75
N ASN A 34 -16.13 4.77 -6.58
CA ASN A 34 -16.91 5.93 -6.16
C ASN A 34 -16.15 7.26 -6.31
N VAL A 35 -14.88 7.22 -6.68
CA VAL A 35 -14.09 8.44 -6.95
C VAL A 35 -14.59 9.11 -8.24
N PRO A 36 -15.02 10.39 -8.22
CA PRO A 36 -15.64 11.04 -9.36
C PRO A 36 -14.77 11.06 -10.62
N GLY A 37 -15.29 10.54 -11.73
CA GLY A 37 -14.60 10.56 -13.03
C GLY A 37 -13.46 9.55 -13.17
N VAL A 38 -13.32 8.63 -12.22
CA VAL A 38 -12.24 7.63 -12.18
C VAL A 38 -12.85 6.23 -12.26
N ALA A 39 -12.51 5.49 -13.30
CA ALA A 39 -12.98 4.11 -13.50
C ALA A 39 -12.10 3.09 -12.76
N ALA A 40 -10.82 3.41 -12.54
CA ALA A 40 -9.99 2.71 -11.57
C ALA A 40 -8.86 3.56 -11.03
N LEU A 41 -8.62 3.31 -9.75
CA LEU A 41 -7.48 3.80 -9.00
C LEU A 41 -6.20 3.04 -9.38
N GLY A 42 -5.07 3.69 -9.13
CA GLY A 42 -3.74 3.10 -9.34
C GLY A 42 -3.09 3.39 -10.70
N HIS A 43 -3.77 4.13 -11.57
CA HIS A 43 -3.24 4.53 -12.88
C HIS A 43 -3.27 6.04 -13.07
N VAL A 44 -2.35 6.56 -13.91
CA VAL A 44 -2.36 7.97 -14.31
C VAL A 44 -3.55 8.26 -15.23
N ASN A 45 -3.94 7.30 -16.09
CA ASN A 45 -5.19 7.40 -16.83
C ASN A 45 -6.35 6.97 -15.93
N PRO A 46 -7.37 7.81 -15.70
CA PRO A 46 -8.53 7.44 -14.88
C PRO A 46 -9.34 6.27 -15.44
N ASN A 47 -9.15 5.90 -16.71
CA ASN A 47 -9.76 4.70 -17.29
C ASN A 47 -9.07 3.37 -16.87
N GLY A 48 -7.98 3.44 -16.10
CA GLY A 48 -7.31 2.28 -15.53
C GLY A 48 -6.34 1.54 -16.46
N ASP A 49 -5.77 2.23 -17.44
CA ASP A 49 -4.73 1.67 -18.31
C ASP A 49 -3.42 2.48 -18.25
N GLY A 50 -2.37 1.88 -18.81
CA GLY A 50 -1.07 2.53 -18.92
C GLY A 50 -0.32 2.65 -17.59
N THR A 51 0.43 3.74 -17.45
CA THR A 51 1.36 3.98 -16.35
C THR A 51 0.64 3.97 -14.99
N VAL A 52 1.21 3.25 -14.02
CA VAL A 52 0.75 3.28 -12.63
C VAL A 52 1.14 4.58 -11.94
N ASN A 53 0.32 5.05 -11.01
CA ASN A 53 0.65 6.19 -10.14
C ASN A 53 1.18 5.68 -8.78
N GLY A 54 1.52 6.60 -7.87
CA GLY A 54 2.07 6.24 -6.54
C GLY A 54 1.18 5.26 -5.77
N PHE A 55 -0.13 5.52 -5.71
CA PHE A 55 -1.09 4.59 -5.11
C PHE A 55 -1.08 3.21 -5.78
N GLY A 56 -0.99 3.14 -7.09
CA GLY A 56 -0.94 1.88 -7.83
C GLY A 56 0.33 1.07 -7.55
N GLU A 57 1.47 1.75 -7.42
CA GLU A 57 2.73 1.12 -7.01
C GLU A 57 2.63 0.55 -5.58
N ASP A 58 2.02 1.31 -4.67
CA ASP A 58 1.84 0.90 -3.27
C ASP A 58 0.83 -0.22 -3.10
N PHE A 59 -0.29 -0.17 -3.84
CA PHE A 59 -1.27 -1.25 -3.86
C PHE A 59 -0.69 -2.53 -4.44
N ALA A 60 0.12 -2.44 -5.50
CA ALA A 60 0.86 -3.58 -6.03
C ALA A 60 1.91 -4.09 -5.01
N GLY A 61 2.59 -3.20 -4.30
CA GLY A 61 3.52 -3.54 -3.22
C GLY A 61 2.85 -4.24 -2.05
N ALA A 62 1.57 -3.93 -1.78
CA ALA A 62 0.71 -4.61 -0.82
C ALA A 62 0.06 -5.90 -1.37
N PHE A 63 0.53 -6.42 -2.51
CA PHE A 63 -0.03 -7.59 -3.20
C PHE A 63 -1.52 -7.46 -3.53
N TYR A 64 -1.96 -6.24 -3.84
CA TYR A 64 -3.35 -5.91 -4.16
C TYR A 64 -4.32 -6.18 -3.00
N VAL A 65 -3.85 -5.99 -1.77
CA VAL A 65 -4.65 -6.11 -0.56
C VAL A 65 -4.75 -4.74 0.12
N TRP A 66 -5.97 -4.36 0.53
CA TRP A 66 -6.19 -3.21 1.41
C TRP A 66 -5.67 -3.49 2.81
N THR A 67 -4.36 -3.38 2.99
CA THR A 67 -3.70 -3.57 4.28
C THR A 67 -3.76 -2.31 5.11
N LYS A 68 -3.58 -2.43 6.44
CA LYS A 68 -3.42 -1.26 7.31
C LYS A 68 -2.25 -0.38 6.92
N GLU A 69 -1.16 -0.96 6.41
CA GLU A 69 0.01 -0.20 5.96
C GLU A 69 -0.34 0.63 4.73
N LEU A 70 -0.99 0.03 3.73
CA LEU A 70 -1.47 0.76 2.55
C LEU A 70 -2.48 1.84 2.95
N CYS A 71 -3.47 1.51 3.78
CA CYS A 71 -4.48 2.46 4.21
C CYS A 71 -3.88 3.69 4.92
N ASN A 72 -2.87 3.51 5.77
CA ASN A 72 -2.20 4.62 6.48
C ASN A 72 -1.16 5.36 5.63
N LYS A 73 -0.90 4.93 4.40
CA LYS A 73 0.10 5.56 3.53
C LYS A 73 -0.49 6.79 2.85
N ASP A 74 0.34 7.81 2.70
CA ASP A 74 0.12 8.95 1.82
C ASP A 74 0.88 8.66 0.51
N SER A 75 0.18 8.16 -0.50
CA SER A 75 0.83 7.61 -1.71
C SER A 75 1.19 8.67 -2.74
N ASP A 76 0.59 9.85 -2.68
CA ASP A 76 0.81 10.95 -3.63
C ASP A 76 1.44 12.20 -3.00
N GLY A 77 1.57 12.24 -1.66
CA GLY A 77 2.34 13.22 -0.93
C GLY A 77 1.59 14.51 -0.62
N ASP A 78 0.25 14.48 -0.57
CA ASP A 78 -0.59 15.64 -0.28
C ASP A 78 -0.86 15.86 1.22
N GLY A 79 -0.44 14.92 2.06
CA GLY A 79 -0.62 14.94 3.52
C GLY A 79 -1.84 14.18 4.02
N GLN A 80 -2.65 13.60 3.14
CA GLN A 80 -3.74 12.70 3.49
C GLN A 80 -3.32 11.25 3.31
N THR A 81 -3.85 10.38 4.17
CA THR A 81 -3.70 8.94 4.01
C THR A 81 -4.71 8.41 3.00
N ASN A 82 -4.36 7.35 2.28
CA ASN A 82 -5.26 6.66 1.35
C ASN A 82 -6.60 6.31 2.03
N GLY A 83 -6.57 5.94 3.31
CA GLY A 83 -7.75 5.67 4.12
C GLY A 83 -8.63 6.89 4.35
N GLN A 84 -8.06 8.06 4.66
CA GLN A 84 -8.84 9.29 4.75
C GLN A 84 -9.50 9.61 3.41
N GLU A 85 -8.76 9.54 2.31
CA GLU A 85 -9.31 9.87 0.99
C GLU A 85 -10.42 8.91 0.53
N LEU A 86 -10.26 7.62 0.82
CA LEU A 86 -11.17 6.57 0.37
C LEU A 86 -12.22 6.17 1.41
N GLY A 87 -12.39 6.93 2.50
CA GLY A 87 -13.46 6.72 3.47
C GLY A 87 -13.22 5.62 4.49
N ASP A 88 -11.98 5.21 4.70
CA ASP A 88 -11.53 4.29 5.74
C ASP A 88 -10.40 4.91 6.60
N PRO A 89 -10.65 6.01 7.33
CA PRO A 89 -9.61 6.73 8.09
C PRO A 89 -9.04 5.92 9.27
N CYS A 90 -9.70 4.82 9.63
CA CYS A 90 -9.29 3.95 10.74
C CYS A 90 -8.68 2.63 10.29
N CYS A 91 -8.58 2.40 8.98
CA CYS A 91 -8.04 1.17 8.41
C CYS A 91 -8.75 -0.09 8.93
N GLU A 92 -10.08 -0.01 8.94
CA GLU A 92 -11.01 -1.03 9.41
C GLU A 92 -11.70 -1.77 8.26
N TRP A 93 -11.67 -1.21 7.04
CA TRP A 93 -12.27 -1.82 5.87
C TRP A 93 -11.56 -3.12 5.51
N ASP A 94 -12.32 -4.16 5.19
CA ASP A 94 -11.81 -5.37 4.56
C ASP A 94 -12.86 -6.03 3.64
N LEU A 95 -12.48 -7.12 2.99
CA LEU A 95 -13.35 -7.84 2.04
C LEU A 95 -14.52 -8.58 2.72
N LEU A 96 -14.51 -8.74 4.04
CA LEU A 96 -15.59 -9.34 4.82
C LEU A 96 -16.55 -8.27 5.39
N ASP A 97 -16.03 -7.09 5.71
CA ASP A 97 -16.78 -5.89 6.07
C ASP A 97 -16.39 -4.71 5.19
N THR A 98 -17.15 -4.56 4.10
CA THR A 98 -16.90 -3.54 3.07
C THR A 98 -17.46 -2.15 3.44
N SER A 99 -17.74 -1.92 4.72
CA SER A 99 -18.36 -0.69 5.22
C SER A 99 -17.33 0.43 5.38
N ALA A 100 -17.11 1.21 4.31
CA ALA A 100 -16.42 2.48 4.43
C ALA A 100 -17.26 3.46 5.30
N ARG A 101 -16.59 4.31 6.08
CA ARG A 101 -17.22 5.29 6.97
C ARG A 101 -17.96 6.39 6.22
N TRP A 102 -17.52 6.70 5.00
CA TRP A 102 -18.26 7.51 4.03
C TRP A 102 -18.01 7.02 2.61
N THR A 103 -18.90 7.42 1.70
CA THR A 103 -18.81 7.10 0.27
C THR A 103 -18.88 8.35 -0.62
N GLU A 104 -19.20 9.50 -0.01
CA GLU A 104 -19.32 10.80 -0.67
C GLU A 104 -18.20 11.71 -0.18
N GLY A 105 -17.69 12.59 -1.03
CA GLY A 105 -16.53 13.43 -0.70
C GLY A 105 -15.21 12.66 -0.64
N VAL A 106 -15.14 11.49 -1.27
CA VAL A 106 -13.89 10.75 -1.49
C VAL A 106 -13.02 11.44 -2.53
N SER A 107 -11.70 11.25 -2.44
CA SER A 107 -10.71 11.81 -3.37
C SER A 107 -9.81 10.74 -3.97
N HIS A 108 -8.90 11.15 -4.87
CA HIS A 108 -8.06 10.23 -5.63
C HIS A 108 -6.66 10.07 -5.01
N PRO A 109 -6.34 8.93 -4.36
CA PRO A 109 -5.10 8.73 -3.57
C PRO A 109 -3.77 8.66 -4.34
N GLY A 110 -3.85 8.81 -5.66
CA GLY A 110 -2.70 8.90 -6.55
C GLY A 110 -2.58 10.25 -7.26
N ASN A 111 -3.29 11.29 -6.79
CA ASN A 111 -3.35 12.62 -7.39
C ASN A 111 -3.39 13.71 -6.30
N ALA A 112 -2.21 14.23 -5.95
CA ALA A 112 -2.04 15.22 -4.87
C ALA A 112 -2.75 16.58 -5.03
N SER A 113 -3.49 16.78 -6.12
CA SER A 113 -4.34 17.98 -6.32
C SER A 113 -5.83 17.70 -6.07
N ASP A 114 -6.20 16.46 -5.74
CA ASP A 114 -7.56 16.01 -5.49
C ASP A 114 -7.64 15.53 -4.04
N THR A 115 -8.08 16.40 -3.14
CA THR A 115 -8.08 16.16 -1.70
C THR A 115 -9.49 16.01 -1.15
N ALA A 116 -9.69 15.17 -0.14
CA ALA A 116 -10.94 15.07 0.58
C ALA A 116 -11.08 16.20 1.63
N ASP A 117 -12.30 16.46 2.08
CA ASP A 117 -12.54 17.47 3.12
C ASP A 117 -12.17 16.91 4.50
N GLU A 118 -11.16 17.51 5.16
CA GLU A 118 -10.69 17.09 6.49
C GLU A 118 -11.79 16.98 7.55
N SER A 119 -12.90 17.73 7.39
CA SER A 119 -14.03 17.64 8.31
C SER A 119 -14.70 16.26 8.35
N LEU A 120 -14.49 15.43 7.32
CA LEU A 120 -14.99 14.05 7.27
C LEU A 120 -14.36 13.16 8.35
N TRP A 121 -13.11 13.44 8.78
CA TRP A 121 -12.42 12.67 9.82
C TRP A 121 -11.94 13.48 11.02
N ALA A 122 -12.08 14.81 11.02
CA ALA A 122 -11.61 15.67 12.12
C ALA A 122 -12.12 15.27 13.51
N ALA A 123 -13.30 14.66 13.60
CA ALA A 123 -13.91 14.20 14.86
C ALA A 123 -13.83 12.68 15.08
N ILE A 124 -13.17 11.93 14.17
CA ILE A 124 -13.09 10.48 14.25
C ILE A 124 -11.91 10.10 15.13
N GLU A 125 -12.20 9.45 16.26
CA GLU A 125 -11.21 8.77 17.05
C GLU A 125 -11.16 7.31 16.60
N CYS A 126 -10.12 6.96 15.84
CA CYS A 126 -9.86 5.58 15.50
C CYS A 126 -9.46 4.85 16.78
N ASN A 127 -10.28 3.88 17.19
CA ASN A 127 -10.04 3.11 18.40
C ASN A 127 -8.91 2.11 18.18
N PHE A 128 -7.69 2.61 18.01
CA PHE A 128 -6.52 1.91 18.46
C PHE A 128 -6.64 1.89 19.97
N SER A 129 -7.32 0.87 20.50
CA SER A 129 -7.43 0.64 21.93
C SER A 129 -6.09 1.04 22.55
N SER A 130 -6.13 2.07 23.39
CA SER A 130 -4.98 2.59 24.12
C SER A 130 -4.47 1.50 25.05
N SER A 131 -3.80 0.49 24.49
CA SER A 131 -3.02 -0.51 25.21
C SER A 131 -1.54 -0.13 25.13
N SER A 132 -1.23 1.16 25.27
CA SER A 132 0.13 1.68 25.36
C SER A 132 0.20 2.89 26.29
N ALA A 133 -0.35 2.79 27.52
CA ALA A 133 0.00 3.72 28.60
C ALA A 133 -0.43 3.20 29.99
N LEU A 134 0.07 2.03 30.41
CA LEU A 134 0.38 1.62 31.80
C LEU A 134 1.25 0.35 31.58
N GLU A 135 2.58 0.30 31.72
CA GLU A 135 3.34 0.50 32.95
C GLU A 135 4.82 0.88 32.63
N GLU A 136 5.23 2.08 33.04
CA GLU A 136 6.54 2.36 33.65
C GLU A 136 6.14 2.99 35.01
N GLU A 137 6.60 2.57 36.20
CA GLU A 137 7.98 2.40 36.64
C GLU A 137 8.03 1.81 38.08
N ALA A 138 9.21 1.30 38.44
CA ALA A 138 9.82 1.24 39.77
C ALA A 138 9.55 0.07 40.75
N SER A 139 10.60 -0.73 40.96
CA SER A 139 11.11 -0.98 42.32
C SER A 139 12.61 -1.30 42.32
N SER A 140 13.38 -0.37 42.86
CA SER A 140 14.80 -0.47 43.17
C SER A 140 14.99 -1.06 44.57
N GLY A 141 15.90 -2.02 44.74
CA GLY A 141 16.21 -2.60 46.05
C GLY A 141 17.29 -3.69 46.07
N SER A 142 18.55 -3.25 46.04
CA SER A 142 19.81 -4.02 46.18
C SER A 142 19.80 -5.21 47.17
N ARG A 143 20.61 -6.24 46.85
CA ARG A 143 21.73 -6.71 47.73
C ARG A 143 22.76 -7.54 46.96
N ALA A 144 24.02 -7.19 47.23
CA ALA A 144 25.27 -7.68 46.66
C ALA A 144 25.60 -9.15 46.99
N LEU A 145 26.47 -9.79 46.19
CA LEU A 145 27.85 -10.18 46.55
C LEU A 145 28.61 -10.76 45.33
N THR A 146 29.70 -10.07 44.93
CA THR A 146 31.08 -10.53 44.60
C THR A 146 31.32 -12.01 44.23
N ALA A 147 32.22 -12.45 43.34
CA ALA A 147 33.30 -11.95 42.49
C ALA A 147 33.69 -13.17 41.59
N GLY A 148 34.35 -13.10 40.44
CA GLY A 148 35.03 -12.05 39.69
C GLY A 148 35.79 -12.71 38.52
N SER A 149 36.38 -11.84 37.68
CA SER A 149 37.54 -12.10 36.81
C SER A 149 37.32 -13.00 35.58
N THR A 150 37.76 -12.67 34.36
CA THR A 150 38.76 -11.69 33.93
C THR A 150 38.78 -11.60 32.40
N SER A 151 39.07 -10.39 31.93
CA SER A 151 39.84 -10.08 30.70
C SER A 151 39.13 -10.30 29.35
N GLY A 152 38.93 -9.29 28.50
CA GLY A 152 39.41 -7.92 28.50
C GLY A 152 39.58 -7.46 27.06
N ALA A 153 39.21 -6.19 26.81
CA ALA A 153 39.74 -5.30 25.77
C ALA A 153 39.63 -5.71 24.28
N ALA A 154 39.41 -4.82 23.32
CA ALA A 154 39.01 -3.43 23.29
C ALA A 154 38.77 -3.06 21.81
N ALA A 155 37.92 -2.06 21.64
CA ALA A 155 38.03 -0.97 20.66
C ALA A 155 37.73 -1.20 19.17
N ASN A 156 36.69 -0.46 18.77
CA ASN A 156 36.49 0.23 17.51
C ASN A 156 37.76 0.49 16.69
N THR A 157 37.73 0.19 15.40
CA THR A 157 38.15 1.16 14.37
C THR A 157 37.65 0.76 12.98
N ALA A 158 36.95 1.69 12.34
CA ALA A 158 36.62 1.67 10.93
C ALA A 158 37.89 1.86 10.08
N LYS A 159 38.06 1.03 9.04
CA LYS A 159 38.91 1.29 7.85
C LYS A 159 38.56 0.23 6.78
N VAL A 160 37.73 0.55 5.78
CA VAL A 160 38.08 1.21 4.51
C VAL A 160 39.10 0.40 3.69
N LEU A 161 38.57 -0.18 2.60
CA LEU A 161 39.19 -0.51 1.29
C LEU A 161 40.35 -1.51 1.26
N ALA A 162 40.15 -2.65 0.59
CA ALA A 162 40.87 -2.99 -0.66
C ALA A 162 40.38 -4.31 -1.27
N SER A 163 40.16 -4.25 -2.58
CA SER A 163 39.78 -5.35 -3.49
C SER A 163 40.71 -6.56 -3.44
N ALA A 164 40.09 -7.73 -3.55
CA ALA A 164 40.73 -9.01 -3.75
C ALA A 164 41.45 -9.08 -5.11
N ILE A 165 42.72 -9.47 -5.09
CA ILE A 165 43.47 -9.92 -6.27
C ILE A 165 43.82 -11.40 -6.06
N THR A 166 43.44 -12.15 -7.08
CA THR A 166 43.72 -13.54 -7.45
C THR A 166 45.13 -14.08 -7.14
N ALA A 167 45.20 -15.32 -6.65
CA ALA A 167 46.06 -16.39 -7.19
C ALA A 167 45.84 -17.72 -6.43
N THR A 168 45.10 -18.64 -7.04
CA THR A 168 45.16 -20.07 -6.74
C THR A 168 46.19 -20.71 -7.67
N MET A 169 47.24 -21.32 -7.11
CA MET A 169 48.01 -22.38 -7.76
C MET A 169 47.74 -23.69 -7.01
N GLY A 170 47.40 -24.73 -7.76
CA GLY A 170 47.10 -26.07 -7.28
C GLY A 170 46.40 -26.86 -8.37
#